data_AF-A0A346R7E8-F1
#
_entry.id   AF-A0A346R7E8-F1
#
_cell.length_a   1.000
_cell.length_b   1.000
_cell.length_c   1.000
_cell.angle_alpha   90.00
_cell.angle_beta   90.00
_cell.angle_gamma   90.00
#
_symmetry.space_group_name_H-M   'P 1'
#
loop_
_entity.id
_entity.type
_entity.pdbx_description
1 polymer ?
#
loop_
_entity_poly.entity_id
_entity_poly.type
_entity_poly.pdbx_seq_one_letter_code
_entity_poly.pdbx_strand_id
1 'polypeptide(L)'
;MQVDAVTLARLVNLSDRKVRDLAQRGIMVRLAHDRYDLAESLASYATHLREMAAGRGAEQPQVGLTAERARLAKEQADTAALKNAAMRKELVAVTDVEHAWCDVLRKVRAGILATPERLRSTLPHLASTDIEALDTELRRTLETLADDHA
;
A
#
# COMPACT_ATOMS: atom_id res chain seq x y z
N MET A 1 43.88 11.46 -40.25
CA MET A 1 43.78 10.19 -41.01
C MET A 1 42.38 10.12 -41.58
N GLN A 2 42.22 9.84 -42.87
CA GLN A 2 40.90 9.83 -43.50
C GLN A 2 40.36 8.42 -43.66
N VAL A 3 39.06 8.24 -43.40
CA VAL A 3 38.35 6.96 -43.56
C VAL A 3 37.03 7.15 -44.31
N ASP A 4 36.53 6.09 -44.94
CA ASP A 4 35.19 6.06 -45.54
C ASP A 4 34.09 5.88 -44.48
N ALA A 5 32.82 6.10 -44.87
CA ALA A 5 31.70 5.98 -43.94
C ALA A 5 31.56 4.56 -43.36
N VAL A 6 31.84 3.53 -44.17
CA VAL A 6 31.67 2.12 -43.78
C VAL A 6 32.70 1.72 -42.72
N THR A 7 33.95 2.12 -42.89
CA THR A 7 35.03 1.87 -41.94
C THR A 7 34.79 2.64 -40.65
N LEU A 8 34.38 3.92 -40.74
CA LEU A 8 34.03 4.70 -39.56
C LEU A 8 32.86 4.06 -38.79
N ALA A 9 31.80 3.66 -39.49
CA ALA A 9 30.63 2.98 -38.92
C ALA A 9 31.02 1.72 -38.16
N ARG A 10 31.91 0.89 -38.72
CA ARG A 10 32.44 -0.31 -38.05
C ARG A 10 33.23 0.04 -36.79
N LEU A 11 34.09 1.07 -36.83
CA LEU A 11 34.92 1.47 -35.70
C LEU A 11 34.10 1.97 -34.50
N VAL A 12 32.99 2.67 -34.74
CA VAL A 12 32.11 3.19 -33.67
C VAL A 12 30.88 2.32 -33.41
N ASN A 13 30.81 1.14 -34.04
CA ASN A 13 29.69 0.19 -33.96
C ASN A 13 28.31 0.83 -34.25
N LEU A 14 28.22 1.57 -35.35
CA LEU A 14 26.99 2.21 -35.84
C LEU A 14 26.64 1.74 -37.24
N SER A 15 25.41 1.99 -37.68
CA SER A 15 25.06 1.84 -39.09
C SER A 15 25.59 3.00 -39.91
N ASP A 16 25.89 2.77 -41.19
CA ASP A 16 26.33 3.79 -42.14
C ASP A 16 25.29 4.93 -42.28
N ARG A 17 23.99 4.61 -42.22
CA ARG A 17 22.92 5.61 -42.11
C ARG A 17 23.10 6.50 -40.88
N LYS A 18 23.49 5.93 -39.74
CA LYS A 18 23.67 6.69 -38.50
C LYS A 18 24.92 7.56 -38.52
N VAL A 19 25.99 7.11 -39.19
CA VAL A 19 27.18 7.95 -39.42
C VAL A 19 26.82 9.18 -40.26
N ARG A 20 26.04 9.02 -41.33
CA ARG A 20 25.55 10.17 -42.14
C ARG A 20 24.68 11.14 -41.33
N ASP A 21 23.78 10.61 -40.50
CA ASP A 21 22.95 11.42 -39.57
C ASP A 21 23.82 12.24 -38.60
N LEU A 22 24.82 11.60 -37.98
CA LEU A 22 25.75 12.27 -37.07
C LEU A 22 26.63 13.29 -37.80
N ALA A 23 27.01 13.03 -39.06
CA ALA A 23 27.73 13.99 -39.88
C ALA A 23 26.88 15.21 -40.24
N GLN A 24 25.61 15.00 -40.59
CA GLN A 24 24.66 16.09 -40.85
C GLN A 24 24.43 16.96 -39.62
N ARG A 25 24.50 16.36 -38.43
CA ARG A 25 24.42 17.04 -37.14
C ARG A 25 25.74 17.68 -36.69
N GLY A 26 26.80 17.59 -37.50
CA GLY A 26 28.12 18.17 -37.21
C GLY A 26 28.94 17.42 -36.16
N ILE A 27 28.54 16.21 -35.77
CA ILE A 27 29.25 15.39 -34.77
C ILE A 27 30.36 14.56 -35.42
N MET A 28 30.14 14.06 -36.65
CA MET A 28 31.18 13.39 -37.44
C MET A 28 31.70 14.37 -38.50
N VAL A 29 33.02 14.54 -38.59
CA VAL A 29 33.64 15.58 -39.43
C VAL A 29 33.88 15.05 -40.83
N ARG A 30 33.16 15.62 -41.80
CA ARG A 30 33.24 15.25 -43.22
C ARG A 30 34.24 16.15 -43.95
N LEU A 31 35.24 15.53 -44.58
CA LEU A 31 36.29 16.22 -45.35
C LEU A 31 35.97 16.29 -46.84
N ALA A 32 35.35 15.25 -47.40
CA ALA A 32 34.90 15.20 -48.79
C ALA A 32 33.74 14.19 -48.96
N HIS A 33 33.27 13.96 -50.19
CA HIS A 33 32.27 12.93 -50.45
C HIS A 33 32.80 11.57 -49.98
N ASP A 34 32.05 10.93 -49.06
CA ASP A 34 32.39 9.66 -48.41
C ASP A 34 33.78 9.62 -47.73
N ARG A 35 34.24 10.76 -47.20
CA ARG A 35 35.53 10.87 -46.52
C ARG A 35 35.39 11.67 -45.23
N TYR A 36 35.84 11.07 -44.14
CA TYR A 36 35.73 11.63 -42.78
C TYR A 36 37.10 11.74 -42.13
N ASP A 37 37.28 12.75 -41.27
CA ASP A 37 38.43 12.78 -40.38
C ASP A 37 38.20 11.81 -39.22
N LEU A 38 39.00 10.75 -39.11
CA LEU A 38 38.80 9.76 -38.06
C LEU A 38 39.03 10.34 -36.66
N ALA A 39 40.09 11.12 -36.47
CA ALA A 39 40.50 11.55 -35.14
C ALA A 39 39.51 12.57 -34.59
N GLU A 40 39.12 13.54 -35.41
CA GLU A 40 38.19 14.60 -35.03
C GLU A 40 36.77 14.06 -34.83
N SER A 41 36.34 13.12 -35.69
CA SER A 41 35.04 12.45 -35.57
C SER A 41 34.93 11.61 -34.29
N LEU A 42 35.98 10.86 -33.95
CA LEU A 42 36.01 10.06 -32.71
C LEU A 42 36.00 10.96 -31.46
N ALA A 43 36.79 12.03 -31.46
CA ALA A 43 36.85 12.98 -30.34
C ALA A 43 35.48 13.65 -30.12
N SER A 44 34.86 14.14 -31.19
CA SER A 44 33.55 14.79 -31.17
C SER A 44 32.44 13.81 -30.74
N TYR A 45 32.47 12.58 -31.25
CA TYR A 45 31.53 11.54 -30.86
C TYR A 45 31.69 11.13 -29.38
N ALA A 46 32.92 10.98 -28.89
CA ALA A 46 33.18 10.69 -27.48
C ALA A 46 32.68 11.82 -26.56
N THR A 47 32.83 13.08 -26.96
CA THR A 47 32.29 14.23 -26.23
C THR A 47 30.76 14.21 -26.24
N HIS A 48 30.13 13.97 -27.38
CA HIS A 48 28.68 13.83 -27.48
C HIS A 48 28.14 12.72 -26.56
N LEU A 49 28.80 11.56 -26.50
CA LEU A 49 28.41 10.48 -25.60
C LEU A 49 28.57 10.85 -24.12
N ARG A 50 29.64 11.59 -23.77
CA ARG A 50 29.86 12.10 -22.41
C ARG A 50 28.79 13.10 -22.00
N GLU A 51 28.39 14.02 -22.87
CA GLU A 51 27.31 14.98 -22.61
C GLU A 51 25.95 14.28 -22.46
N MET A 52 25.63 13.33 -23.33
CA MET A 52 24.41 12.53 -23.23
C MET A 52 24.37 11.68 -21.95
N ALA A 53 25.52 11.18 -21.49
CA ALA A 53 25.64 10.45 -20.23
C ALA A 53 25.54 11.40 -19.01
N ALA A 54 26.16 12.58 -19.08
CA ALA A 54 26.08 13.60 -18.04
C ALA A 54 24.65 14.14 -17.88
N GLY A 55 23.92 14.33 -18.99
CA GLY A 55 22.51 14.69 -18.98
C GLY A 55 21.60 13.64 -18.34
N ARG A 56 21.97 12.35 -18.42
CA ARG A 56 21.29 11.25 -17.70
C ARG A 56 21.68 11.18 -16.22
N GLY A 57 22.88 11.63 -15.86
CA GLY A 57 23.32 11.74 -14.45
C GLY A 57 22.69 12.92 -13.70
N ALA A 58 22.21 13.94 -14.42
CA ALA A 58 21.47 15.07 -13.86
C ALA A 58 20.00 14.74 -13.49
N GLU A 59 19.52 13.52 -13.79
CA GLU A 59 18.24 12.99 -13.31
C GLU A 59 18.28 12.51 -11.84
N GLN A 60 19.07 13.18 -10.98
CA GLN A 60 18.96 13.00 -9.52
C GLN A 60 17.56 13.33 -8.93
N PRO A 61 16.68 14.13 -9.57
CA PRO A 61 15.28 14.25 -9.13
C PRO A 61 14.45 13.00 -9.46
N GLN A 62 14.77 12.26 -10.52
CA GLN A 62 13.95 11.18 -11.05
C GLN A 62 14.01 9.92 -10.19
N VAL A 63 15.19 9.59 -9.65
CA VAL A 63 15.39 8.43 -8.76
C VAL A 63 14.76 8.66 -7.38
N GLY A 64 14.83 9.89 -6.86
CA GLY A 64 14.08 10.27 -5.64
C GLY A 64 12.58 10.24 -5.87
N LEU A 65 12.11 10.74 -7.02
CA LEU A 65 10.69 10.75 -7.37
C LEU A 65 10.13 9.33 -7.59
N THR A 66 10.88 8.41 -8.20
CA THR A 66 10.45 7.01 -8.32
C THR A 66 10.45 6.28 -6.99
N ALA A 67 11.42 6.53 -6.11
CA ALA A 67 11.44 5.96 -4.76
C ALA A 67 10.26 6.46 -3.91
N GLU A 68 9.98 7.77 -3.91
CA GLU A 68 8.83 8.33 -3.18
C GLU A 68 7.49 7.89 -3.78
N ARG A 69 7.39 7.78 -5.12
CA ARG A 69 6.20 7.21 -5.77
C ARG A 69 5.99 5.74 -5.41
N ALA A 70 7.05 4.94 -5.32
CA ALA A 70 6.97 3.55 -4.90
C ALA A 70 6.50 3.43 -3.44
N ARG A 71 7.00 4.30 -2.56
CA ARG A 71 6.56 4.37 -1.16
C ARG A 71 5.09 4.78 -1.05
N LEU A 72 4.65 5.81 -1.78
CA LEU A 72 3.26 6.23 -1.82
C LEU A 72 2.34 5.11 -2.37
N ALA A 73 2.76 4.43 -3.44
CA ALA A 73 2.00 3.32 -4.03
C ALA A 73 1.86 2.14 -3.06
N LYS A 74 2.90 1.86 -2.25
CA LYS A 74 2.83 0.86 -1.19
C LYS A 74 1.80 1.25 -0.13
N GLU A 75 1.87 2.46 0.40
CA GLU A 75 0.93 2.96 1.41
C GLU A 75 -0.53 2.95 0.89
N GLN A 76 -0.72 3.28 -0.39
CA GLN A 76 -2.03 3.21 -1.06
C GLN A 76 -2.52 1.76 -1.20
N ALA A 77 -1.63 0.82 -1.55
CA ALA A 77 -1.96 -0.59 -1.63
C ALA A 77 -2.35 -1.16 -0.26
N ASP A 78 -1.63 -0.80 0.80
CA ASP A 78 -1.92 -1.22 2.18
C ASP A 78 -3.27 -0.66 2.65
N THR A 79 -3.55 0.61 2.33
CA THR A 79 -4.85 1.23 2.61
C THR A 79 -5.98 0.53 1.86
N ALA A 80 -5.78 0.16 0.60
CA ALA A 80 -6.76 -0.57 -0.20
C ALA A 80 -6.98 -1.99 0.35
N ALA A 81 -5.92 -2.67 0.79
CA ALA A 81 -5.99 -3.99 1.42
C ALA A 81 -6.82 -3.95 2.72
N LEU A 82 -6.57 -2.96 3.60
CA LEU A 82 -7.34 -2.77 4.83
C LEU A 82 -8.82 -2.49 4.55
N LYS A 83 -9.13 -1.63 3.57
CA LYS A 83 -10.51 -1.37 3.14
C LYS A 83 -11.18 -2.64 2.60
N ASN A 84 -10.47 -3.42 1.80
CA ASN A 84 -11.00 -4.68 1.27
C ASN A 84 -11.27 -5.70 2.38
N ALA A 85 -10.37 -5.83 3.36
CA ALA A 85 -10.57 -6.71 4.52
C ALA A 85 -11.79 -6.28 5.36
N ALA A 86 -11.96 -4.98 5.60
CA ALA A 86 -13.15 -4.45 6.26
C ALA A 86 -14.43 -4.73 5.45
N MET A 87 -14.42 -4.53 4.13
CA MET A 87 -15.57 -4.83 3.26
C MET A 87 -15.93 -6.33 3.24
N ARG A 88 -14.93 -7.20 3.38
CA ARG A 88 -15.11 -8.66 3.53
C ARG A 88 -15.57 -9.08 4.93
N LYS A 89 -15.70 -8.13 5.86
CA LYS A 89 -16.04 -8.38 7.27
C LYS A 89 -14.98 -9.21 8.02
N GLU A 90 -13.73 -9.16 7.57
CA GLU A 90 -12.59 -9.80 8.24
C GLU A 90 -12.04 -8.94 9.40
N LEU A 91 -12.40 -7.66 9.43
CA LEU A 91 -12.06 -6.71 10.48
C LEU A 91 -13.35 -6.18 11.11
N VAL A 92 -13.42 -6.18 12.44
CA VAL A 92 -14.51 -5.59 13.21
C VAL A 92 -13.93 -4.55 14.15
N ALA A 93 -14.56 -3.38 14.26
CA ALA A 93 -14.14 -2.38 15.22
C ALA A 93 -14.38 -2.90 16.64
N VAL A 94 -13.37 -2.76 17.50
CA VAL A 94 -13.45 -3.18 18.92
C VAL A 94 -14.65 -2.53 19.61
N THR A 95 -14.92 -1.25 19.31
CA THR A 95 -16.07 -0.50 19.83
C THR A 95 -17.41 -1.13 19.47
N ASP A 96 -17.53 -1.69 18.26
CA ASP A 96 -18.78 -2.32 17.81
C ASP A 96 -18.99 -3.66 18.52
N VAL A 97 -17.91 -4.41 18.74
CA VAL A 97 -17.92 -5.66 19.52
C VAL A 97 -18.30 -5.37 20.96
N GLU A 98 -17.65 -4.39 21.60
CA GLU A 98 -17.95 -3.97 22.98
C GLU A 98 -19.41 -3.54 23.13
N HIS A 99 -19.92 -2.67 22.24
CA HIS A 99 -21.31 -2.24 22.28
C HIS A 99 -22.29 -3.41 22.12
N ALA A 100 -22.04 -4.31 21.15
CA ALA A 100 -22.89 -5.47 20.92
C ALA A 100 -22.91 -6.39 22.16
N TRP A 101 -21.76 -6.65 22.78
CA TRP A 101 -21.69 -7.46 24.00
C TRP A 101 -22.35 -6.77 25.19
N CYS A 102 -22.14 -5.48 25.40
CA CYS A 102 -22.83 -4.72 26.43
C CYS A 102 -24.35 -4.79 26.26
N ASP A 103 -24.86 -4.68 25.04
CA ASP A 103 -26.29 -4.78 24.75
C ASP A 103 -26.86 -6.18 25.01
N VAL A 104 -26.13 -7.23 24.62
CA VAL A 104 -26.50 -8.62 24.92
C VAL A 104 -26.56 -8.83 26.44
N LEU A 105 -25.53 -8.41 27.17
CA LEU A 105 -25.46 -8.56 28.63
C LEU A 105 -26.56 -7.78 29.36
N ARG A 106 -26.88 -6.56 28.90
CA ARG A 106 -28.02 -5.78 29.43
C ARG A 106 -29.34 -6.52 29.25
N LYS A 107 -29.57 -7.12 28.08
CA LYS A 107 -30.79 -7.91 27.80
C LYS A 107 -30.86 -9.16 28.67
N VAL A 108 -29.75 -9.87 28.84
CA VAL A 108 -29.66 -11.05 29.73
C VAL A 108 -29.99 -10.65 31.16
N ARG A 109 -29.36 -9.59 31.69
CA ARG A 109 -29.63 -9.08 33.05
C ARG A 109 -31.10 -8.72 33.23
N ALA A 110 -31.69 -7.97 32.30
CA ALA A 110 -33.10 -7.60 32.35
C ALA A 110 -34.02 -8.85 32.32
N GLY A 111 -33.70 -9.83 31.48
CA GLY A 111 -34.43 -11.09 31.38
C GLY A 111 -34.42 -11.89 32.69
N ILE A 112 -33.25 -11.98 33.33
CA ILE A 112 -33.06 -12.64 34.62
C ILE A 112 -33.84 -11.93 35.72
N LEU A 113 -33.71 -10.60 35.84
CA LEU A 113 -34.41 -9.82 36.87
C LEU A 113 -35.94 -9.78 36.68
N ALA A 114 -36.44 -10.06 35.49
CA ALA A 114 -37.87 -10.22 35.24
C ALA A 114 -38.41 -11.63 35.56
N THR A 115 -37.54 -12.59 35.90
CA THR A 115 -37.95 -13.98 36.19
C THR A 115 -38.86 -14.11 37.40
N PRO A 116 -38.62 -13.44 38.55
CA PRO A 116 -39.49 -13.56 39.72
C PRO A 116 -40.95 -13.21 39.42
N GLU A 117 -41.18 -12.14 38.63
CA GLU A 117 -42.53 -11.73 38.24
C GLU A 117 -43.22 -12.75 37.33
N ARG A 118 -42.49 -13.35 36.38
CA ARG A 118 -43.01 -14.45 35.56
C ARG A 118 -43.33 -15.70 36.40
N LEU A 119 -42.55 -15.96 37.44
CA LEU A 119 -42.82 -17.08 38.35
C LEU A 119 -44.07 -16.82 39.20
N ARG A 120 -44.30 -15.59 39.69
CA ARG A 120 -45.55 -15.22 40.38
C ARG A 120 -46.79 -15.50 39.52
N SER A 121 -46.73 -15.17 38.22
CA SER A 121 -47.85 -15.38 37.31
C SER A 121 -48.04 -16.82 36.86
N THR A 122 -46.95 -17.58 36.70
CA THR A 122 -46.99 -18.96 36.16
C THR A 122 -47.21 -20.00 37.26
N LEU A 123 -46.76 -19.75 38.49
CA LEU A 123 -46.78 -20.70 39.61
C LEU A 123 -47.49 -20.07 40.83
N PRO A 124 -48.83 -19.96 40.80
CA PRO A 124 -49.60 -19.27 41.84
C PRO A 124 -49.61 -19.99 43.20
N HIS A 125 -49.08 -21.21 43.26
CA HIS A 125 -48.97 -22.01 44.49
C HIS A 125 -47.67 -21.75 45.27
N LEU A 126 -46.71 -21.02 44.69
CA LEU A 126 -45.51 -20.60 45.42
C LEU A 126 -45.87 -19.47 46.39
N ALA A 127 -45.31 -19.51 47.59
CA ALA A 127 -45.49 -18.43 48.54
C ALA A 127 -44.69 -17.20 48.10
N SER A 128 -45.14 -16.01 48.48
CA SER A 128 -44.43 -14.75 48.22
C SER A 128 -42.99 -14.77 48.75
N THR A 129 -42.77 -15.44 49.89
CA THR A 129 -41.45 -15.62 50.52
C THR A 129 -40.50 -16.44 49.64
N ASP A 130 -41.00 -17.46 48.93
CA ASP A 130 -40.18 -18.30 48.05
C ASP A 130 -39.70 -17.51 46.84
N ILE A 131 -40.58 -16.67 46.28
CA ILE A 131 -40.24 -15.78 45.16
C ILE A 131 -39.25 -14.69 45.58
N GLU A 132 -39.38 -14.14 46.78
CA GLU A 132 -38.44 -13.16 47.32
C GLU A 132 -37.05 -13.76 47.57
N ALA A 133 -36.99 -15.01 48.07
CA ALA A 133 -35.73 -15.74 48.21
C ALA A 133 -35.06 -15.97 46.84
N LEU A 134 -35.84 -16.33 45.82
CA LEU A 134 -35.33 -16.48 44.44
C LEU A 134 -34.83 -15.15 43.85
N ASP A 135 -35.56 -14.05 44.00
CA ASP A 135 -35.10 -12.73 43.53
C ASP A 135 -33.78 -12.32 44.20
N THR A 136 -33.67 -12.55 45.50
CA THR A 136 -32.46 -12.26 46.27
C THR A 136 -31.27 -13.06 45.75
N GLU A 137 -31.44 -14.37 45.53
CA GLU A 137 -30.35 -15.24 45.05
C GLU A 137 -29.95 -14.93 43.60
N LEU A 138 -30.92 -14.61 42.73
CA LEU A 138 -30.64 -14.19 41.36
C LEU A 138 -29.82 -12.89 41.32
N ARG A 139 -30.16 -11.91 42.17
CA ARG A 139 -29.41 -10.65 42.28
C ARG A 139 -28.00 -10.89 42.81
N ARG A 140 -27.86 -11.69 43.86
CA ARG A 140 -26.55 -12.06 44.43
C ARG A 140 -25.66 -12.74 43.40
N THR A 141 -26.22 -13.63 42.60
CA THR A 141 -25.50 -14.31 41.52
C THR A 141 -25.04 -13.31 40.46
N LEU A 142 -25.90 -12.37 40.05
CA LEU A 142 -25.54 -11.31 39.09
C LEU A 142 -24.45 -10.37 39.63
N GLU A 143 -24.46 -10.06 40.93
CA GLU A 143 -23.42 -9.27 41.59
C GLU A 143 -22.09 -10.03 41.62
N THR A 144 -22.12 -11.31 42.00
CA THR A 144 -20.92 -12.17 41.99
C THR A 144 -20.30 -12.24 40.59
N LEU A 145 -21.12 -12.41 39.55
CA LEU A 145 -20.66 -12.43 38.15
C LEU A 145 -20.11 -11.08 37.67
N ALA A 146 -20.54 -9.97 38.26
CA ALA A 146 -20.00 -8.64 37.95
C ALA A 146 -18.64 -8.42 38.63
N ASP A 147 -18.45 -8.99 39.83
CA ASP A 147 -17.22 -8.85 40.61
C ASP A 147 -16.10 -9.80 40.15
N ASP A 148 -16.44 -10.96 39.56
CA ASP A 148 -15.49 -11.97 39.05
C ASP A 148 -14.70 -11.51 37.80
N HIS A 149 -14.78 -10.23 37.43
CA HIS A 149 -14.11 -9.63 36.27
C HIS A 149 -13.12 -8.51 36.67
N ALA A 150 -12.74 -8.40 37.95
CA ALA A 150 -11.64 -7.56 38.45
C ALA A 150 -10.35 -8.38 38.64
#